data_AF-H9G476-F1
#
_entry.id   AF-H9G476-F1
#
_cell.length_a   1.000
_cell.length_b   1.000
_cell.length_c   1.000
_cell.angle_alpha   90.00
_cell.angle_beta   90.00
_cell.angle_gamma   90.00
#
_symmetry.space_group_name_H-M   'P 1'
#
loop_
_entity.id
_entity.type
_entity.pdbx_description
1 polymer ?
#
loop_
_entity_poly.entity_id
_entity_poly.type
_entity_poly.pdbx_seq_one_letter_code
_entity_poly.pdbx_strand_id
1 'polypeptide(L)'
;MPSLFYIYRRVVWLATTLMDATTDKDPLVHEQIFSALCYLGGQELEEILHACEEYLRQHDKLAYPHRVIILRAMEAVVKGSLSQLDKSTAKVVIFLASNEMTKSKWQQAASNVLVAVGRRFINKVMEEVLTKFQPGVLPHYFIVQTFANLSMANVFGMVPFLNSILGTMLPMLGMARQDNMKSVFCYALQSFSESIQEYLANLDKAPDPTVRRDTFSNEIFSAYEVLFYGWLQSREAKLRLAVVEALGPMTHLLPSEKLEEQLPRLIPGILVLYRKPAEAYYVSKSLCQILEASVNIGSRTLDTQLDTLLNALQLQVMGYAEWEILGISVMTGMESFWIPPLPPKCEDLM
;
A
#
# COMPACT_ATOMS: atom_id res chain seq x y z
N MET A 1 4.63 2.99 45.99
CA MET A 1 3.44 3.40 45.22
C MET A 1 3.33 4.91 44.95
N PRO A 2 3.77 5.85 45.82
CA PRO A 2 3.76 7.29 45.49
C PRO A 2 4.69 7.67 44.32
N SER A 3 5.80 6.94 44.16
CA SER A 3 6.82 7.18 43.12
C SER A 3 6.32 6.92 41.70
N LEU A 4 5.59 5.83 41.47
CA LEU A 4 5.05 5.49 40.14
C LEU A 4 3.98 6.49 39.69
N PHE A 5 3.09 6.92 40.60
CA PHE A 5 2.10 7.94 40.30
C PHE A 5 2.73 9.31 39.96
N TYR A 6 3.83 9.65 40.63
CA TYR A 6 4.58 10.88 40.36
C TYR A 6 5.32 10.82 39.02
N ILE A 7 5.94 9.69 38.69
CA ILE A 7 6.61 9.46 37.39
C ILE A 7 5.57 9.52 36.26
N TYR A 8 4.45 8.81 36.40
CA TYR A 8 3.33 8.84 35.46
C TYR A 8 2.86 10.28 35.19
N ARG A 9 2.57 11.06 36.24
CA ARG A 9 2.15 12.47 36.08
C ARG A 9 3.20 13.32 35.40
N ARG A 10 4.48 13.07 35.64
CA ARG A 10 5.58 13.83 35.05
C ARG A 10 5.73 13.55 33.55
N VAL A 11 5.65 12.29 33.14
CA VAL A 11 5.78 11.88 31.73
C VAL A 11 4.62 12.43 30.90
N VAL A 12 3.39 12.27 31.39
CA VAL A 12 2.20 12.83 30.72
C VAL A 12 2.29 14.36 30.62
N TRP A 13 2.70 15.03 31.70
CA TRP A 13 2.86 16.50 31.68
C TRP A 13 3.91 16.97 30.67
N LEU A 14 5.05 16.27 30.60
CA LEU A 14 6.09 16.57 29.60
C LEU A 14 5.56 16.38 28.17
N ALA A 15 4.84 15.28 27.92
CA ALA A 15 4.25 15.00 26.61
C ALA A 15 3.23 16.08 26.20
N THR A 16 2.34 16.48 27.11
CA THR A 16 1.38 17.56 26.86
C THR A 16 2.10 18.87 26.56
N THR A 17 3.13 19.21 27.33
CA THR A 17 3.92 20.45 27.10
C THR A 17 4.60 20.44 25.73
N LEU A 18 5.14 19.29 25.30
CA LEU A 18 5.70 19.13 23.95
C LEU A 18 4.62 19.27 22.87
N MET A 19 3.42 18.74 23.10
CA MET A 19 2.31 18.85 22.16
C MET A 19 1.76 20.27 22.07
N ASP A 20 1.73 21.04 23.16
CA ASP A 20 1.38 22.47 23.14
C ASP A 20 2.38 23.28 22.30
N ALA A 21 3.66 22.92 22.39
CA ALA A 21 4.75 23.55 21.62
C ALA A 21 4.69 23.24 20.11
N THR A 22 3.85 22.30 19.66
CA THR A 22 3.68 22.04 18.21
C THR A 22 3.12 23.23 17.44
N THR A 23 2.66 24.27 18.13
CA THR A 23 2.17 25.51 17.52
C THR A 23 3.25 26.45 16.99
N ASP A 24 4.52 26.11 17.21
CA ASP A 24 5.65 26.81 16.62
C ASP A 24 5.61 26.77 15.08
N LYS A 25 6.28 27.70 14.42
CA LYS A 25 6.35 27.75 12.95
C LYS A 25 7.63 27.13 12.41
N ASP A 26 8.63 26.92 13.26
CA ASP A 26 9.93 26.39 12.86
C ASP A 26 9.85 24.86 12.63
N PRO A 27 10.12 24.38 11.40
CA PRO A 27 10.17 22.95 11.11
C PRO A 27 11.19 22.18 11.97
N LEU A 28 12.28 22.82 12.40
CA LEU A 28 13.27 22.19 13.28
C LEU A 28 12.67 21.89 14.66
N VAL A 29 11.86 22.80 15.19
CA VAL A 29 11.14 22.60 16.46
C VAL A 29 10.16 21.43 16.32
N HIS A 30 9.47 21.31 15.19
CA HIS A 30 8.59 20.17 14.92
C HIS A 30 9.33 18.82 14.92
N GLU A 31 10.49 18.75 14.28
CA GLU A 31 11.30 17.53 14.25
C GLU A 31 11.87 17.19 15.65
N GLN A 32 12.24 18.19 16.44
CA GLN A 32 12.65 18.00 17.83
C GLN A 32 11.50 17.50 18.72
N ILE A 33 10.30 18.07 18.56
CA ILE A 33 9.10 17.62 19.28
C ILE A 33 8.78 16.17 18.91
N PHE A 34 8.78 15.85 17.62
CA PHE A 34 8.58 14.48 17.14
C PHE A 34 9.60 13.52 17.76
N SER A 35 10.89 13.87 17.73
CA SER A 35 11.97 13.06 18.28
C SER A 35 11.83 12.87 19.80
N ALA A 36 11.46 13.92 20.52
CA ALA A 36 11.24 13.87 21.96
C ALA A 36 10.04 12.99 22.34
N LEU A 37 8.92 13.10 21.63
CA LEU A 37 7.76 12.23 21.83
C LEU A 37 8.10 10.76 21.55
N CYS A 38 8.88 10.48 20.50
CA CYS A 38 9.35 9.13 20.20
C CYS A 38 10.28 8.58 21.29
N TYR A 39 11.19 9.40 21.80
CA TYR A 39 12.09 9.02 22.89
C TYR A 39 11.30 8.66 24.16
N LEU A 40 10.32 9.50 24.54
CA LEU A 40 9.47 9.24 25.69
C LEU A 40 8.64 7.96 25.50
N GLY A 41 8.05 7.77 24.31
CA GLY A 41 7.24 6.57 24.00
C GLY A 41 8.07 5.28 23.93
N GLY A 42 9.39 5.38 23.75
CA GLY A 42 10.30 4.23 23.89
C GLY A 42 10.52 3.80 25.35
N GLN A 43 10.25 4.68 26.32
CA GLN A 43 10.38 4.37 27.76
C GLN A 43 9.03 4.03 28.39
N GLU A 44 8.00 4.81 28.06
CA GLU A 44 6.66 4.74 28.66
C GLU A 44 5.61 4.72 27.54
N LEU A 45 5.44 3.55 26.92
CA LEU A 45 4.66 3.38 25.68
C LEU A 45 3.18 3.73 25.86
N GLU A 46 2.53 3.09 26.82
CA GLU A 46 1.10 3.24 27.05
C GLU A 46 0.74 4.65 27.50
N GLU A 47 1.53 5.23 28.41
CA GLU A 47 1.37 6.59 28.93
C GLU A 47 1.40 7.63 27.82
N ILE A 48 2.37 7.52 26.90
CA ILE A 48 2.53 8.48 25.80
C ILE A 48 1.41 8.32 24.77
N LEU A 49 1.02 7.09 24.43
CA LEU A 49 -0.10 6.86 23.51
C LEU A 49 -1.43 7.38 24.07
N HIS A 50 -1.68 7.19 25.38
CA HIS A 50 -2.84 7.75 26.06
C HIS A 50 -2.77 9.28 26.13
N ALA A 51 -1.61 9.87 26.41
CA ALA A 51 -1.44 11.32 26.42
C ALA A 51 -1.73 11.93 25.04
N CYS A 52 -1.20 11.33 23.97
CA CYS A 52 -1.45 11.78 22.61
C CYS A 52 -2.92 11.64 22.21
N GLU A 53 -3.57 10.52 22.55
CA GLU A 53 -4.99 10.32 22.28
C GLU A 53 -5.86 11.35 22.99
N GLU A 54 -5.67 11.51 24.30
CA GLU A 54 -6.43 12.45 25.11
C GLU A 54 -6.23 13.88 24.61
N TYR A 55 -5.00 14.25 24.26
CA TYR A 55 -4.69 15.57 23.72
C TYR A 55 -5.41 15.82 22.39
N LEU A 56 -5.36 14.87 21.45
CA LEU A 56 -6.03 14.98 20.16
C LEU A 56 -7.55 15.08 20.33
N ARG A 57 -8.13 14.31 21.26
CA ARG A 57 -9.55 14.31 21.59
C ARG A 57 -10.02 15.64 22.20
N GLN A 58 -9.21 16.26 23.06
CA GLN A 58 -9.55 17.56 23.66
C GLN A 58 -9.42 18.73 22.69
N HIS A 59 -8.56 18.61 21.67
CA HIS A 59 -8.21 19.71 20.78
C HIS A 59 -8.74 19.53 19.35
N ASP A 60 -10.02 19.23 19.15
CA ASP A 60 -10.64 18.98 17.82
C ASP A 60 -10.35 20.04 16.74
N LYS A 61 -10.07 21.30 17.15
CA LYS A 61 -9.76 22.43 16.24
C LYS A 61 -8.26 22.66 16.00
N LEU A 62 -7.40 21.75 16.47
CA LEU A 62 -5.95 21.88 16.33
C LEU A 62 -5.55 21.98 14.85
N ALA A 63 -4.59 22.87 14.55
CA ALA A 63 -4.15 23.10 13.19
C ALA A 63 -3.55 21.84 12.55
N TYR A 64 -3.71 21.74 11.23
CA TYR A 64 -3.38 20.56 10.44
C TYR A 64 -1.95 20.02 10.67
N PRO A 65 -0.87 20.85 10.57
CA PRO A 65 0.49 20.33 10.72
C PRO A 65 0.74 19.71 12.10
N HIS A 66 0.10 20.25 13.14
CA HIS A 66 0.33 19.84 14.52
C HIS A 66 -0.30 18.47 14.81
N ARG A 67 -1.55 18.23 14.35
CA ARG A 67 -2.18 16.90 14.47
C ARG A 67 -1.36 15.83 13.73
N VAL A 68 -0.81 16.17 12.57
CA VAL A 68 0.03 15.26 11.79
C VAL A 68 1.30 14.88 12.55
N ILE A 69 1.97 15.82 13.22
CA ILE A 69 3.17 15.53 14.03
C ILE A 69 2.85 14.53 15.14
N ILE A 70 1.75 14.74 15.86
CA ILE A 70 1.33 13.85 16.96
C ILE A 70 0.99 12.46 16.42
N LEU A 71 0.21 12.35 15.35
CA LEU A 71 -0.14 11.07 14.74
C LEU A 71 1.10 10.34 14.18
N ARG A 72 2.05 11.06 13.58
CA ARG A 72 3.34 10.50 13.14
C ARG A 72 4.16 9.98 14.34
N ALA A 73 4.18 10.72 15.46
CA ALA A 73 4.86 10.26 16.66
C ALA A 73 4.21 8.99 17.22
N MET A 74 2.87 8.94 17.29
CA MET A 74 2.14 7.72 17.68
C MET A 74 2.47 6.55 16.76
N GLU A 75 2.50 6.75 15.44
CA GLU A 75 2.90 5.73 14.45
C GLU A 75 4.31 5.19 14.74
N ALA A 76 5.28 6.07 14.96
CA ALA A 76 6.67 5.72 15.22
C ALA A 76 6.83 4.97 16.55
N VAL A 77 6.17 5.44 17.60
CA VAL A 77 6.15 4.82 18.94
C VAL A 77 5.56 3.41 18.87
N VAL A 78 4.42 3.24 18.20
CA VAL A 78 3.80 1.92 17.98
C VAL A 78 4.76 1.02 17.20
N LYS A 79 5.40 1.49 16.13
CA LYS A 79 6.34 0.69 15.34
C LYS A 79 7.57 0.25 16.16
N GLY A 80 8.06 1.10 17.05
CA GLY A 80 9.23 0.81 17.89
C GLY A 80 8.98 -0.27 18.94
N SER A 81 7.77 -0.31 19.52
CA SER A 81 7.47 -1.17 20.68
C SER A 81 6.18 -2.01 20.50
N LEU A 82 5.84 -2.38 19.26
CA LEU A 82 4.59 -3.08 18.93
C LEU A 82 4.37 -4.39 19.71
N SER A 83 5.45 -5.11 20.03
CA SER A 83 5.41 -6.37 20.80
C SER A 83 5.05 -6.17 22.28
N GLN A 84 5.31 -4.98 22.82
CA GLN A 84 5.04 -4.63 24.21
C GLN A 84 3.65 -4.03 24.39
N LEU A 85 3.12 -3.37 23.34
CA LEU A 85 1.79 -2.74 23.35
C LEU A 85 0.70 -3.69 23.85
N ASP A 86 -0.04 -3.27 24.87
CA ASP A 86 -1.15 -4.07 25.42
C ASP A 86 -2.45 -3.93 24.60
N LYS A 87 -3.39 -4.86 24.83
CA LYS A 87 -4.65 -4.94 24.08
C LYS A 87 -5.59 -3.76 24.34
N SER A 88 -5.55 -3.15 25.53
CA SER A 88 -6.42 -2.04 25.91
C SER A 88 -5.96 -0.73 25.27
N THR A 89 -4.66 -0.41 25.36
CA THR A 89 -4.09 0.77 24.68
C THR A 89 -4.21 0.63 23.17
N ALA A 90 -3.97 -0.57 22.61
CA ALA A 90 -4.18 -0.81 21.18
C ALA A 90 -5.61 -0.47 20.72
N LYS A 91 -6.65 -0.84 21.49
CA LYS A 91 -8.05 -0.49 21.16
C LYS A 91 -8.26 1.02 21.13
N VAL A 92 -7.70 1.75 22.10
CA VAL A 92 -7.82 3.22 22.18
C VAL A 92 -7.17 3.88 20.96
N VAL A 93 -5.95 3.46 20.62
CA VAL A 93 -5.23 3.97 19.44
C VAL A 93 -5.98 3.65 18.14
N ILE A 94 -6.51 2.43 18.00
CA ILE A 94 -7.30 2.01 16.82
C ILE A 94 -8.55 2.88 16.68
N PHE A 95 -9.32 3.05 17.76
CA PHE A 95 -10.55 3.85 17.73
C PHE A 95 -10.28 5.31 17.37
N LEU A 96 -9.25 5.92 17.99
CA LEU A 96 -8.82 7.28 17.64
C LEU A 96 -8.46 7.37 16.15
N ALA A 97 -7.51 6.55 15.70
CA ALA A 97 -6.99 6.61 14.34
C ALA A 97 -8.08 6.33 13.30
N SER A 98 -9.00 5.39 13.57
CA SER A 98 -10.14 5.10 12.69
C SER A 98 -11.11 6.27 12.57
N ASN A 99 -11.30 7.06 13.63
CA ASN A 99 -12.12 8.25 13.58
C ASN A 99 -11.40 9.40 12.87
N GLU A 100 -10.12 9.62 13.16
CA GLU A 100 -9.31 10.66 12.53
C GLU A 100 -9.19 10.47 11.01
N MET A 101 -9.05 9.22 10.53
CA MET A 101 -8.92 8.92 9.09
C MET A 101 -10.18 9.16 8.25
N THR A 102 -11.29 9.60 8.85
CA THR A 102 -12.54 9.93 8.12
C THR A 102 -12.99 11.38 8.32
N LYS A 103 -12.29 12.17 9.14
CA LYS A 103 -12.73 13.52 9.51
C LYS A 103 -12.09 14.65 8.68
N SER A 104 -10.78 14.64 8.39
CA SER A 104 -10.15 15.82 7.78
C SER A 104 -8.76 15.57 7.14
N LYS A 105 -8.06 16.63 6.70
CA LYS A 105 -6.78 16.64 5.96
C LYS A 105 -5.65 15.72 6.46
N TRP A 106 -5.62 15.28 7.73
CA TRP A 106 -4.57 14.41 8.32
C TRP A 106 -4.85 12.91 8.19
N GLN A 107 -5.77 12.53 7.30
CA GLN A 107 -6.20 11.15 7.11
C GLN A 107 -5.05 10.17 6.83
N GLN A 108 -3.99 10.59 6.12
CA GLN A 108 -2.83 9.73 5.84
C GLN A 108 -2.08 9.35 7.13
N ALA A 109 -1.82 10.31 8.02
CA ALA A 109 -1.11 10.03 9.26
C ALA A 109 -1.93 9.08 10.15
N ALA A 110 -3.24 9.29 10.22
CA ALA A 110 -4.15 8.40 10.95
C ALA A 110 -4.20 6.98 10.33
N SER A 111 -4.28 6.88 8.99
CA SER A 111 -4.19 5.60 8.27
C SER A 111 -2.89 4.85 8.59
N ASN A 112 -1.75 5.55 8.64
CA ASN A 112 -0.48 4.92 8.95
C ASN A 112 -0.42 4.37 10.39
N VAL A 113 -1.03 5.06 11.36
CA VAL A 113 -1.16 4.54 12.73
C VAL A 113 -1.94 3.21 12.74
N LEU A 114 -3.08 3.14 12.01
CA LEU A 114 -3.84 1.89 11.89
C LEU A 114 -3.01 0.77 11.26
N VAL A 115 -2.24 1.08 10.21
CA VAL A 115 -1.35 0.11 9.55
C VAL A 115 -0.27 -0.38 10.51
N ALA A 116 0.33 0.52 11.31
CA ALA A 116 1.33 0.18 12.30
C ALA A 116 0.77 -0.76 13.38
N VAL A 117 -0.38 -0.43 13.97
CA VAL A 117 -1.03 -1.28 14.99
C VAL A 117 -1.54 -2.60 14.38
N GLY A 118 -2.02 -2.56 13.14
CA GLY A 118 -2.55 -3.69 12.39
C GLY A 118 -1.54 -4.80 12.10
N ARG A 119 -0.24 -4.52 12.18
CA ARG A 119 0.82 -5.55 12.11
C ARG A 119 0.70 -6.63 13.19
N ARG A 120 0.11 -6.30 14.35
CA ARG A 120 -0.12 -7.25 15.45
C ARG A 120 -1.60 -7.42 15.80
N PHE A 121 -2.38 -6.35 15.73
CA PHE A 121 -3.77 -6.32 16.18
C PHE A 121 -4.77 -6.25 15.01
N ILE A 122 -4.47 -6.93 13.89
CA ILE A 122 -5.28 -6.87 12.66
C ILE A 122 -6.76 -7.11 12.90
N ASN A 123 -7.15 -8.13 13.67
CA ASN A 123 -8.56 -8.43 13.94
C ASN A 123 -9.29 -7.25 14.58
N LYS A 124 -8.62 -6.51 15.49
CA LYS A 124 -9.20 -5.32 16.13
C LYS A 124 -9.29 -4.13 15.19
N VAL A 125 -8.29 -3.97 14.33
CA VAL A 125 -8.32 -2.95 13.27
C VAL A 125 -9.47 -3.24 12.31
N MET A 126 -9.66 -4.50 11.91
CA MET A 126 -10.74 -4.90 11.01
C MET A 126 -12.11 -4.77 11.67
N GLU A 127 -12.27 -5.17 12.94
CA GLU A 127 -13.49 -4.94 13.74
C GLU A 127 -13.94 -3.47 13.69
N GLU A 128 -13.01 -2.52 13.83
CA GLU A 128 -13.31 -1.08 13.82
C GLU A 128 -13.50 -0.53 12.39
N VAL A 129 -12.54 -0.77 11.49
CA VAL A 129 -12.53 -0.15 10.15
C VAL A 129 -13.67 -0.65 9.27
N LEU A 130 -14.07 -1.93 9.39
CA LEU A 130 -15.19 -2.46 8.61
C LEU A 130 -16.53 -1.83 8.99
N THR A 131 -16.69 -1.27 10.20
CA THR A 131 -17.92 -0.52 10.55
C THR A 131 -18.15 0.68 9.62
N LYS A 132 -17.08 1.22 9.03
CA LYS A 132 -17.11 2.37 8.12
C LYS A 132 -17.12 1.96 6.64
N PHE A 133 -17.13 0.66 6.34
CA PHE A 133 -17.11 0.10 4.98
C PHE A 133 -18.38 -0.72 4.70
N GLN A 134 -19.47 -0.02 4.38
CA GLN A 134 -20.80 -0.62 4.22
C GLN A 134 -21.14 -0.89 2.75
N PRO A 135 -21.80 -2.02 2.41
CA PRO A 135 -22.22 -2.33 1.05
C PRO A 135 -23.08 -1.23 0.42
N GLY A 136 -22.87 -0.95 -0.87
CA GLY A 136 -23.68 0.00 -1.64
C GLY A 136 -23.45 1.49 -1.33
N VAL A 137 -22.49 1.81 -0.45
CA VAL A 137 -22.08 3.19 -0.16
C VAL A 137 -20.62 3.36 -0.54
N LEU A 138 -20.30 4.38 -1.35
CA LEU A 138 -18.92 4.67 -1.70
C LEU A 138 -18.15 5.10 -0.44
N PRO A 139 -17.09 4.38 -0.04
CA PRO A 139 -16.38 4.66 1.20
C PRO A 139 -15.48 5.88 1.07
N HIS A 140 -15.00 6.36 2.22
CA HIS A 140 -13.96 7.36 2.26
C HIS A 140 -12.65 6.82 1.65
N TYR A 141 -11.93 7.64 0.87
CA TYR A 141 -10.68 7.27 0.17
C TYR A 141 -9.71 6.49 1.06
N PHE A 142 -9.49 6.99 2.28
CA PHE A 142 -8.52 6.41 3.20
C PHE A 142 -8.93 5.07 3.82
N ILE A 143 -10.20 4.68 3.75
CA ILE A 143 -10.62 3.33 4.15
C ILE A 143 -10.03 2.32 3.16
N VAL A 144 -10.20 2.58 1.86
CA VAL A 144 -9.67 1.74 0.77
C VAL A 144 -8.13 1.72 0.81
N GLN A 145 -7.50 2.89 0.96
CA GLN A 145 -6.05 3.02 1.11
C GLN A 145 -5.51 2.24 2.32
N THR A 146 -6.22 2.27 3.45
CA THR A 146 -5.81 1.56 4.67
C THR A 146 -5.86 0.05 4.47
N PHE A 147 -6.90 -0.49 3.82
CA PHE A 147 -6.94 -1.91 3.50
C PHE A 147 -5.77 -2.33 2.61
N ALA A 148 -5.45 -1.56 1.58
CA ALA A 148 -4.32 -1.82 0.70
C ALA A 148 -2.99 -1.83 1.47
N ASN A 149 -2.76 -0.81 2.31
CA ASN A 149 -1.55 -0.74 3.12
C ASN A 149 -1.46 -1.86 4.16
N LEU A 150 -2.59 -2.30 4.74
CA LEU A 150 -2.66 -3.43 5.66
C LEU A 150 -2.35 -4.76 4.96
N SER A 151 -2.80 -4.95 3.72
CA SER A 151 -2.53 -6.19 2.97
C SER A 151 -1.04 -6.36 2.68
N MET A 152 -0.32 -5.26 2.48
CA MET A 152 1.15 -5.29 2.33
C MET A 152 1.89 -5.36 3.67
N ALA A 153 1.37 -4.72 4.73
CA ALA A 153 2.05 -4.68 6.02
C ALA A 153 1.84 -5.94 6.87
N ASN A 154 0.75 -6.67 6.65
CA ASN A 154 0.38 -7.89 7.38
C ASN A 154 -0.39 -8.85 6.46
N VAL A 155 0.32 -9.43 5.49
CA VAL A 155 -0.23 -10.36 4.50
C VAL A 155 -1.04 -11.49 5.15
N PHE A 156 -0.42 -12.21 6.09
CA PHE A 156 -1.06 -13.35 6.76
C PHE A 156 -2.31 -12.99 7.56
N GLY A 157 -2.31 -11.81 8.19
CA GLY A 157 -3.46 -11.31 8.94
C GLY A 157 -4.58 -10.79 8.06
N MET A 158 -4.25 -10.20 6.89
CA MET A 158 -5.22 -9.51 6.05
C MET A 158 -5.92 -10.42 5.04
N VAL A 159 -5.20 -11.35 4.41
CA VAL A 159 -5.72 -12.20 3.33
C VAL A 159 -7.02 -12.93 3.68
N PRO A 160 -7.21 -13.48 4.90
CA PRO A 160 -8.49 -14.09 5.29
C PRO A 160 -9.71 -13.16 5.21
N PHE A 161 -9.52 -11.83 5.28
CA PHE A 161 -10.60 -10.85 5.14
C PHE A 161 -10.87 -10.42 3.70
N LEU A 162 -9.91 -10.64 2.78
CA LEU A 162 -9.94 -10.03 1.46
C LEU A 162 -11.12 -10.47 0.60
N ASN A 163 -11.57 -11.72 0.71
CA ASN A 163 -12.71 -12.18 -0.09
C ASN A 163 -13.99 -11.40 0.24
N SER A 164 -14.26 -11.22 1.53
CA SER A 164 -15.41 -10.42 1.98
C SER A 164 -15.29 -8.95 1.60
N ILE A 165 -14.08 -8.39 1.67
CA ILE A 165 -13.81 -6.99 1.28
C ILE A 165 -14.02 -6.81 -0.22
N LEU A 166 -13.45 -7.71 -1.05
CA LEU A 166 -13.60 -7.71 -2.50
C LEU A 166 -15.08 -7.79 -2.89
N GLY A 167 -15.83 -8.74 -2.35
CA GLY A 167 -17.27 -8.88 -2.64
C GLY A 167 -18.08 -7.63 -2.30
N THR A 168 -17.75 -6.95 -1.19
CA THR A 168 -18.38 -5.68 -0.79
C THR A 168 -17.96 -4.52 -1.71
N MET A 169 -16.71 -4.54 -2.17
CA MET A 169 -16.10 -3.48 -2.98
C MET A 169 -16.60 -3.46 -4.43
N LEU A 170 -16.94 -4.62 -5.01
CA LEU A 170 -17.27 -4.74 -6.43
C LEU A 170 -18.37 -3.77 -6.91
N PRO A 171 -19.54 -3.66 -6.25
CA PRO A 171 -20.55 -2.69 -6.65
C PRO A 171 -20.06 -1.23 -6.59
N MET A 172 -19.11 -0.94 -5.71
CA MET A 172 -18.57 0.41 -5.49
C MET A 172 -17.64 0.86 -6.62
N LEU A 173 -17.03 -0.08 -7.35
CA LEU A 173 -16.22 0.24 -8.54
C LEU A 173 -17.09 0.99 -9.57
N GLY A 174 -18.33 0.55 -9.80
CA GLY A 174 -19.28 1.25 -10.67
C GLY A 174 -19.72 2.63 -10.16
N MET A 175 -19.60 2.87 -8.85
CA MET A 175 -19.96 4.15 -8.22
C MET A 175 -18.81 5.17 -8.26
N ALA A 176 -17.57 4.72 -8.45
CA ALA A 176 -16.38 5.57 -8.45
C ALA A 176 -16.33 6.45 -9.71
N ARG A 177 -16.76 7.71 -9.58
CA ARG A 177 -16.74 8.68 -10.69
C ARG A 177 -15.41 9.42 -10.79
N GLN A 178 -14.87 9.85 -9.65
CA GLN A 178 -13.66 10.66 -9.58
C GLN A 178 -12.40 9.80 -9.77
N ASP A 179 -11.43 10.32 -10.53
CA ASP A 179 -10.23 9.53 -10.89
C ASP A 179 -9.33 9.22 -9.69
N ASN A 180 -9.26 10.09 -8.68
CA ASN A 180 -8.58 9.79 -7.41
C ASN A 180 -9.16 8.56 -6.71
N MET A 181 -10.50 8.42 -6.69
CA MET A 181 -11.18 7.27 -6.09
C MET A 181 -10.92 6.00 -6.90
N LYS A 182 -10.94 6.09 -8.24
CA LYS A 182 -10.58 4.94 -9.10
C LYS A 182 -9.13 4.52 -8.88
N SER A 183 -8.20 5.47 -8.79
CA SER A 183 -6.79 5.19 -8.53
C SER A 183 -6.56 4.46 -7.20
N VAL A 184 -7.27 4.82 -6.11
CA VAL A 184 -7.12 4.07 -4.84
C VAL A 184 -7.73 2.68 -4.91
N PHE A 185 -8.80 2.48 -5.69
CA PHE A 185 -9.31 1.14 -5.96
C PHE A 185 -8.32 0.29 -6.76
N CYS A 186 -7.67 0.87 -7.79
CA CYS A 186 -6.59 0.18 -8.50
C CYS A 186 -5.45 -0.20 -7.55
N TYR A 187 -5.00 0.74 -6.71
CA TYR A 187 -3.95 0.47 -5.72
C TYR A 187 -4.34 -0.64 -4.72
N ALA A 188 -5.59 -0.66 -4.26
CA ALA A 188 -6.08 -1.74 -3.41
C ALA A 188 -6.14 -3.08 -4.12
N LEU A 189 -6.68 -3.14 -5.34
CA LEU A 189 -6.72 -4.38 -6.14
C LEU A 189 -5.33 -4.93 -6.45
N GLN A 190 -4.37 -4.05 -6.75
CA GLN A 190 -2.96 -4.40 -6.89
C GLN A 190 -2.42 -5.03 -5.60
N SER A 191 -2.53 -4.31 -4.49
CA SER A 191 -1.98 -4.71 -3.19
C SER A 191 -2.63 -5.99 -2.65
N PHE A 192 -3.94 -6.16 -2.88
CA PHE A 192 -4.65 -7.39 -2.55
C PHE A 192 -4.11 -8.55 -3.38
N SER A 193 -3.97 -8.36 -4.70
CA SER A 193 -3.49 -9.41 -5.59
C SER A 193 -2.05 -9.83 -5.29
N GLU A 194 -1.16 -8.87 -4.98
CA GLU A 194 0.22 -9.15 -4.55
C GLU A 194 0.23 -9.90 -3.20
N SER A 195 -0.57 -9.45 -2.21
CA SER A 195 -0.63 -10.11 -0.89
C SER A 195 -1.22 -11.52 -0.94
N ILE A 196 -2.22 -11.78 -1.80
CA ILE A 196 -2.79 -13.12 -1.98
C ILE A 196 -1.73 -14.05 -2.59
N GLN A 197 -0.99 -13.59 -3.59
CA GLN A 197 0.11 -14.37 -4.17
C GLN A 197 1.18 -14.70 -3.13
N GLU A 198 1.61 -13.72 -2.32
CA GLU A 198 2.59 -13.94 -1.25
C GLU A 198 2.09 -14.94 -0.21
N TYR A 199 0.82 -14.86 0.18
CA TYR A 199 0.19 -15.80 1.11
C TYR A 199 0.18 -17.22 0.55
N LEU A 200 -0.25 -17.38 -0.71
CA LEU A 200 -0.31 -18.68 -1.38
C LEU A 200 1.09 -19.28 -1.61
N ALA A 201 2.11 -18.46 -1.79
CA ALA A 201 3.50 -18.90 -1.90
C ALA A 201 4.10 -19.36 -0.55
N ASN A 202 3.50 -18.97 0.57
CA ASN A 202 4.01 -19.25 1.93
C ASN A 202 2.94 -19.91 2.82
N LEU A 203 2.17 -20.86 2.27
CA LEU A 203 1.09 -21.55 2.99
C LEU A 203 1.56 -22.32 4.23
N ASP A 204 2.83 -22.71 4.28
CA ASP A 204 3.47 -23.37 5.44
C ASP A 204 3.52 -22.48 6.68
N LYS A 205 3.54 -21.15 6.49
CA LYS A 205 3.56 -20.14 7.56
C LYS A 205 2.20 -19.49 7.78
N ALA A 206 1.23 -19.82 6.92
CA ALA A 206 -0.07 -19.18 6.93
C ALA A 206 -0.91 -19.61 8.15
N PRO A 207 -1.68 -18.68 8.75
CA PRO A 207 -2.60 -19.01 9.83
C PRO A 207 -3.76 -19.89 9.38
N ASP A 208 -4.11 -19.85 8.09
CA ASP A 208 -5.10 -20.71 7.47
C ASP A 208 -4.56 -21.29 6.13
N PRO A 209 -3.98 -22.50 6.15
CA PRO A 209 -3.43 -23.12 4.96
C PRO A 209 -4.50 -23.63 3.98
N THR A 210 -5.80 -23.48 4.29
CA THR A 210 -6.90 -23.93 3.42
C THR A 210 -7.28 -22.91 2.35
N VAL A 211 -6.83 -21.67 2.48
CA VAL A 211 -7.06 -20.60 1.50
C VAL A 211 -6.52 -21.02 0.14
N ARG A 212 -7.34 -20.87 -0.91
CA ARG A 212 -6.98 -21.21 -2.29
C ARG A 212 -7.13 -20.01 -3.20
N ARG A 213 -6.40 -20.03 -4.33
CA ARG A 213 -6.53 -19.04 -5.40
C ARG A 213 -8.00 -18.86 -5.83
N ASP A 214 -8.71 -19.97 -6.02
CA ASP A 214 -10.08 -19.98 -6.51
C ASP A 214 -11.08 -19.27 -5.57
N THR A 215 -10.71 -19.07 -4.30
CA THR A 215 -11.51 -18.30 -3.32
C THR A 215 -11.68 -16.84 -3.74
N PHE A 216 -10.75 -16.27 -4.50
CA PHE A 216 -10.76 -14.85 -4.89
C PHE A 216 -10.97 -14.63 -6.40
N SER A 217 -10.90 -15.70 -7.19
CA SER A 217 -10.77 -15.60 -8.65
C SER A 217 -11.96 -14.91 -9.33
N ASN A 218 -13.19 -15.15 -8.86
CA ASN A 218 -14.38 -14.56 -9.45
C ASN A 218 -14.46 -13.05 -9.19
N GLU A 219 -14.14 -12.65 -7.96
CA GLU A 219 -14.16 -11.26 -7.53
C GLU A 219 -13.04 -10.46 -8.23
N ILE A 220 -11.83 -11.03 -8.31
CA ILE A 220 -10.72 -10.39 -9.04
C ILE A 220 -11.04 -10.28 -10.53
N PHE A 221 -11.64 -11.31 -11.14
CA PHE A 221 -12.04 -11.25 -12.55
C PHE A 221 -13.11 -10.17 -12.79
N SER A 222 -14.10 -10.06 -11.91
CA SER A 222 -15.15 -9.03 -12.00
C SER A 222 -14.55 -7.61 -11.91
N ALA A 223 -13.58 -7.42 -11.00
CA ALA A 223 -12.86 -6.15 -10.90
C ALA A 223 -11.98 -5.88 -12.13
N TYR A 224 -11.31 -6.92 -12.65
CA TYR A 224 -10.48 -6.86 -13.85
C TYR A 224 -11.30 -6.33 -15.04
N GLU A 225 -12.53 -6.82 -15.24
CA GLU A 225 -13.36 -6.37 -16.36
C GLU A 225 -13.68 -4.88 -16.28
N VAL A 226 -14.01 -4.37 -15.09
CA VAL A 226 -14.27 -2.93 -14.88
C VAL A 226 -13.02 -2.10 -15.18
N LEU A 227 -11.86 -2.55 -14.71
CA LEU A 227 -10.58 -1.85 -14.91
C LEU A 227 -10.18 -1.85 -16.38
N PHE A 228 -10.13 -3.03 -17.01
CA PHE A 228 -9.61 -3.21 -18.37
C PHE A 228 -10.53 -2.60 -19.43
N TYR A 229 -11.85 -2.86 -19.36
CA TYR A 229 -12.79 -2.37 -20.36
C TYR A 229 -13.29 -0.94 -20.08
N GLY A 230 -13.35 -0.54 -18.81
CA GLY A 230 -13.83 0.77 -18.41
C GLY A 230 -12.72 1.79 -18.20
N TRP A 231 -11.85 1.55 -17.21
CA TRP A 231 -10.95 2.59 -16.70
C TRP A 231 -9.66 2.75 -17.50
N LEU A 232 -9.17 1.70 -18.16
CA LEU A 232 -7.96 1.74 -19.00
C LEU A 232 -8.09 2.72 -20.17
N GLN A 233 -9.32 2.96 -20.64
CA GLN A 233 -9.61 3.89 -21.74
C GLN A 233 -9.67 5.35 -21.28
N SER A 234 -9.40 5.64 -20.00
CA SER A 234 -9.39 7.01 -19.48
C SER A 234 -8.38 7.89 -20.20
N ARG A 235 -8.70 9.18 -20.36
CA ARG A 235 -7.76 10.18 -20.87
C ARG A 235 -6.70 10.55 -19.83
N GLU A 236 -7.00 10.37 -18.55
CA GLU A 236 -6.10 10.68 -17.44
C GLU A 236 -4.95 9.67 -17.36
N ALA A 237 -3.72 10.14 -17.54
CA ALA A 237 -2.54 9.28 -17.62
C ALA A 237 -2.26 8.55 -16.31
N LYS A 238 -2.41 9.25 -15.17
CA LYS A 238 -2.20 8.64 -13.85
C LYS A 238 -3.17 7.50 -13.58
N LEU A 239 -4.43 7.64 -14.01
CA LEU A 239 -5.42 6.57 -13.86
C LEU A 239 -5.08 5.37 -14.75
N ARG A 240 -4.74 5.59 -16.03
CA ARG A 240 -4.33 4.48 -16.91
C ARG A 240 -3.15 3.71 -16.34
N LEU A 241 -2.14 4.42 -15.83
CA LEU A 241 -0.97 3.81 -15.21
C LEU A 241 -1.37 2.95 -14.00
N ALA A 242 -2.19 3.50 -13.10
CA ALA A 242 -2.68 2.76 -11.94
C ALA A 242 -3.48 1.50 -12.34
N VAL A 243 -4.26 1.56 -13.43
CA VAL A 243 -4.94 0.38 -13.98
C VAL A 243 -3.93 -0.66 -14.44
N VAL A 244 -2.92 -0.27 -15.22
CA VAL A 244 -1.88 -1.19 -15.71
C VAL A 244 -1.17 -1.89 -14.54
N GLU A 245 -0.73 -1.11 -13.55
CA GLU A 245 -0.06 -1.64 -12.34
C GLU A 245 -0.93 -2.63 -11.58
N ALA A 246 -2.25 -2.44 -11.55
CA ALA A 246 -3.18 -3.39 -10.91
C ALA A 246 -3.40 -4.65 -11.76
N LEU A 247 -3.54 -4.51 -13.08
CA LEU A 247 -3.82 -5.63 -13.98
C LEU A 247 -2.72 -6.70 -13.93
N GLY A 248 -1.45 -6.31 -13.83
CA GLY A 248 -0.31 -7.21 -13.72
C GLY A 248 -0.50 -8.31 -12.68
N PRO A 249 -0.47 -8.00 -11.36
CA PRO A 249 -0.65 -9.00 -10.31
C PRO A 249 -2.06 -9.60 -10.29
N MET A 250 -3.10 -8.89 -10.74
CA MET A 250 -4.45 -9.46 -10.83
C MET A 250 -4.47 -10.69 -11.75
N THR A 251 -3.74 -10.68 -12.89
CA THR A 251 -3.75 -11.79 -13.87
C THR A 251 -3.38 -13.16 -13.29
N HIS A 252 -2.54 -13.22 -12.26
CA HIS A 252 -2.18 -14.46 -11.58
C HIS A 252 -3.35 -15.11 -10.83
N LEU A 253 -4.39 -14.33 -10.52
CA LEU A 253 -5.55 -14.78 -9.75
C LEU A 253 -6.80 -15.01 -10.61
N LEU A 254 -6.75 -14.72 -11.92
CA LEU A 254 -7.88 -14.98 -12.82
C LEU A 254 -8.11 -16.50 -12.97
N PRO A 255 -9.37 -16.92 -13.20
CA PRO A 255 -9.63 -18.28 -13.67
C PRO A 255 -8.86 -18.55 -14.97
N SER A 256 -8.19 -19.70 -15.07
CA SER A 256 -7.31 -20.00 -16.21
C SER A 256 -8.02 -19.90 -17.56
N GLU A 257 -9.25 -20.40 -17.66
CA GLU A 257 -10.08 -20.32 -18.87
C GLU A 257 -10.38 -18.87 -19.26
N LYS A 258 -10.67 -18.02 -18.25
CA LYS A 258 -10.94 -16.60 -18.47
C LYS A 258 -9.71 -15.84 -18.88
N LEU A 259 -8.56 -16.10 -18.26
CA LEU A 259 -7.31 -15.49 -18.69
C LEU A 259 -7.03 -15.82 -20.15
N GLU A 260 -7.12 -17.08 -20.56
CA GLU A 260 -6.90 -17.52 -21.96
C GLU A 260 -7.80 -16.76 -22.94
N GLU A 261 -9.09 -16.58 -22.61
CA GLU A 261 -10.04 -15.78 -23.41
C GLU A 261 -9.63 -14.30 -23.53
N GLN A 262 -9.01 -13.73 -22.49
CA GLN A 262 -8.65 -12.31 -22.47
C GLN A 262 -7.31 -12.00 -23.15
N LEU A 263 -6.37 -12.95 -23.19
CA LEU A 263 -5.00 -12.72 -23.71
C LEU A 263 -4.93 -12.05 -25.09
N PRO A 264 -5.74 -12.42 -26.10
CA PRO A 264 -5.70 -11.79 -27.42
C PRO A 264 -6.02 -10.29 -27.40
N ARG A 265 -6.73 -9.80 -26.36
CA ARG A 265 -7.06 -8.39 -26.18
C ARG A 265 -6.14 -7.72 -25.17
N LEU A 266 -5.82 -8.42 -24.09
CA LEU A 266 -5.00 -7.92 -23.00
C LEU A 266 -3.60 -7.57 -23.48
N ILE A 267 -2.91 -8.49 -24.18
CA ILE A 267 -1.53 -8.26 -24.64
C ILE A 267 -1.45 -7.02 -25.54
N PRO A 268 -2.20 -6.91 -26.66
CA PRO A 268 -2.17 -5.70 -27.47
C PRO A 268 -2.59 -4.44 -26.71
N GLY A 269 -3.56 -4.56 -25.79
CA GLY A 269 -4.04 -3.46 -24.95
C GLY A 269 -3.00 -2.90 -24.00
N ILE A 270 -2.08 -3.73 -23.50
CA ILE A 270 -0.93 -3.28 -22.70
C ILE A 270 0.18 -2.74 -23.61
N LEU A 271 0.49 -3.43 -24.71
CA LEU A 271 1.56 -3.03 -25.62
C LEU A 271 1.36 -1.64 -26.23
N VAL A 272 0.11 -1.22 -26.50
CA VAL A 272 -0.18 0.11 -27.07
C VAL A 272 0.25 1.26 -26.14
N LEU A 273 0.42 0.98 -24.84
CA LEU A 273 0.78 1.97 -23.83
C LEU A 273 2.28 2.30 -23.84
N TYR A 274 3.11 1.46 -24.45
CA TYR A 274 4.54 1.75 -24.68
C TYR A 274 4.81 2.98 -25.55
N ARG A 275 3.78 3.55 -26.20
CA ARG A 275 3.89 4.82 -26.94
C ARG A 275 4.35 5.99 -26.07
N LYS A 276 4.29 5.88 -24.74
CA LYS A 276 4.70 6.92 -23.79
C LYS A 276 5.91 6.46 -22.97
N PRO A 277 7.10 7.07 -23.15
CA PRO A 277 8.33 6.59 -22.50
C PRO A 277 8.29 6.68 -20.97
N ALA A 278 7.61 7.68 -20.40
CA ALA A 278 7.47 7.83 -18.95
C ALA A 278 6.67 6.70 -18.26
N GLU A 279 5.91 5.93 -19.03
CA GLU A 279 5.05 4.84 -18.51
C GLU A 279 5.70 3.45 -18.73
N ALA A 280 6.83 3.39 -19.48
CA ALA A 280 7.42 2.14 -19.99
C ALA A 280 7.84 1.14 -18.91
N TYR A 281 8.32 1.60 -17.75
CA TYR A 281 8.69 0.72 -16.63
C TYR A 281 7.48 -0.08 -16.11
N TYR A 282 6.39 0.61 -15.79
CA TYR A 282 5.19 0.00 -15.23
C TYR A 282 4.46 -0.90 -16.23
N VAL A 283 4.47 -0.48 -17.51
CA VAL A 283 3.96 -1.31 -18.61
C VAL A 283 4.78 -2.60 -18.72
N SER A 284 6.12 -2.52 -18.66
CA SER A 284 7.00 -3.69 -18.69
C SER A 284 6.80 -4.61 -17.49
N LYS A 285 6.73 -4.05 -16.27
CA LYS A 285 6.48 -4.83 -15.05
C LYS A 285 5.16 -5.61 -15.16
N SER A 286 4.09 -4.94 -15.56
CA SER A 286 2.76 -5.55 -15.65
C SER A 286 2.68 -6.55 -16.80
N LEU A 287 3.30 -6.26 -17.94
CA LEU A 287 3.40 -7.21 -19.05
C LEU A 287 4.16 -8.47 -18.64
N CYS A 288 5.25 -8.34 -17.89
CA CYS A 288 6.01 -9.48 -17.36
C CYS A 288 5.11 -10.40 -16.51
N GLN A 289 4.36 -9.82 -15.56
CA GLN A 289 3.42 -10.57 -14.71
C GLN A 289 2.30 -11.24 -15.54
N ILE A 290 1.76 -10.54 -16.54
CA ILE A 290 0.76 -11.11 -17.45
C ILE A 290 1.33 -12.32 -18.21
N LEU A 291 2.54 -12.19 -18.76
CA LEU A 291 3.20 -13.27 -19.49
C LEU A 291 3.53 -14.45 -18.56
N GLU A 292 4.00 -14.18 -17.35
CA GLU A 292 4.27 -15.21 -16.33
C GLU A 292 2.99 -15.97 -15.98
N ALA A 293 1.89 -15.28 -15.69
CA ALA A 293 0.60 -15.89 -15.43
C ALA A 293 0.10 -16.73 -16.62
N SER A 294 0.32 -16.24 -17.84
CA SER A 294 -0.06 -16.92 -19.10
C SER A 294 0.74 -18.22 -19.32
N VAL A 295 2.05 -18.19 -19.05
CA VAL A 295 2.92 -19.37 -19.12
C VAL A 295 2.52 -20.38 -18.06
N ASN A 296 2.21 -19.93 -16.83
CA ASN A 296 1.81 -20.81 -15.73
C ASN A 296 0.51 -21.58 -16.00
N ILE A 297 -0.40 -21.04 -16.82
CA ILE A 297 -1.62 -21.75 -17.24
C ILE A 297 -1.41 -22.60 -18.51
N GLY A 298 -0.22 -22.57 -19.12
CA GLY A 298 0.07 -23.30 -20.36
C GLY A 298 -0.62 -22.71 -21.59
N SER A 299 -0.73 -21.39 -21.67
CA SER A 299 -1.42 -20.69 -22.76
C SER A 299 -0.83 -20.99 -24.13
N ARG A 300 -1.70 -21.35 -25.10
CA ARG A 300 -1.32 -21.51 -26.51
C ARG A 300 -1.51 -20.21 -27.29
N THR A 301 -2.28 -19.28 -26.74
CA THR A 301 -2.50 -17.97 -27.34
C THR A 301 -1.21 -17.16 -27.45
N LEU A 302 -0.26 -17.36 -26.52
CA LEU A 302 1.04 -16.69 -26.55
C LEU A 302 1.81 -16.93 -27.87
N ASP A 303 1.75 -18.14 -28.44
CA ASP A 303 2.42 -18.45 -29.70
C ASP A 303 1.94 -17.55 -30.84
N THR A 304 0.63 -17.26 -30.87
CA THR A 304 0.02 -16.39 -31.89
C THR A 304 0.35 -14.91 -31.70
N GLN A 305 0.75 -14.52 -30.48
CA GLN A 305 1.08 -13.14 -30.11
C GLN A 305 2.59 -12.86 -30.11
N LEU A 306 3.42 -13.90 -30.30
CA LEU A 306 4.87 -13.83 -30.16
C LEU A 306 5.50 -12.74 -31.05
N ASP A 307 5.14 -12.70 -32.34
CA ASP A 307 5.66 -11.69 -33.26
C ASP A 307 5.31 -10.27 -32.81
N THR A 308 4.08 -10.06 -32.31
CA THR A 308 3.64 -8.75 -31.83
C THR A 308 4.39 -8.33 -30.57
N LEU A 309 4.61 -9.27 -29.64
CA LEU A 309 5.40 -9.06 -28.44
C LEU A 309 6.85 -8.71 -28.77
N LEU A 310 7.51 -9.51 -29.61
CA LEU A 310 8.92 -9.30 -30.00
C LEU A 310 9.11 -7.95 -30.69
N ASN A 311 8.24 -7.60 -31.64
CA ASN A 311 8.31 -6.31 -32.33
C ASN A 311 8.16 -5.13 -31.37
N ALA A 312 7.19 -5.18 -30.45
CA ALA A 312 6.96 -4.11 -29.48
C ALA A 312 8.12 -3.96 -28.48
N LEU A 313 8.64 -5.08 -27.97
CA LEU A 313 9.75 -5.10 -27.01
C LEU A 313 11.07 -4.67 -27.67
N GLN A 314 11.33 -5.11 -28.90
CA GLN A 314 12.52 -4.70 -29.65
C GLN A 314 12.57 -3.19 -29.86
N LEU A 315 11.44 -2.55 -30.16
CA LEU A 315 11.35 -1.09 -30.28
C LEU A 315 11.70 -0.38 -28.96
N GLN A 316 11.35 -0.95 -27.81
CA GLN A 316 11.75 -0.37 -26.52
C GLN A 316 13.26 -0.45 -26.34
N VAL A 317 13.86 -1.63 -26.55
CA VAL A 317 15.32 -1.84 -26.41
C VAL A 317 16.11 -0.94 -27.37
N MET A 318 15.69 -0.84 -28.63
CA MET A 318 16.34 0.02 -29.62
C MET A 318 16.18 1.51 -29.29
N GLY A 319 15.02 1.92 -28.77
CA GLY A 319 14.81 3.27 -28.29
C GLY A 319 15.81 3.64 -27.19
N TYR A 320 16.01 2.78 -26.18
CA TYR A 320 17.01 3.00 -25.12
C TYR A 320 18.44 3.15 -25.66
N ALA A 321 18.82 2.34 -26.64
CA ALA A 321 20.15 2.41 -27.27
C ALA A 321 20.38 3.75 -28.02
N GLU A 322 19.36 4.31 -28.67
CA GLU A 322 19.46 5.63 -29.31
C GLU A 322 19.61 6.77 -28.30
N TRP A 323 18.99 6.68 -27.11
CA TRP A 323 19.14 7.68 -26.04
C TRP A 323 20.55 7.69 -25.44
N GLU A 324 21.18 6.51 -25.30
CA GLU A 324 22.58 6.40 -24.87
C GLU A 324 23.55 6.93 -25.93
N ILE A 325 23.32 6.63 -27.21
CA ILE A 325 24.17 7.09 -28.33
C ILE A 325 24.09 8.61 -28.54
N LEU A 326 22.93 9.23 -28.27
CA LEU A 326 22.73 10.68 -28.39
C LEU A 326 23.22 11.49 -27.18
N GLY A 327 23.80 10.84 -26.15
CA GLY A 327 24.37 11.53 -24.98
C GLY A 327 23.34 12.33 -24.17
N ILE A 328 22.04 12.05 -24.32
CA ILE A 328 20.98 12.68 -23.54
C ILE A 328 20.93 11.98 -22.19
N SER A 329 21.78 12.41 -21.26
CA SER A 329 21.71 12.02 -19.86
C SER A 329 20.41 12.57 -19.26
N VAL A 330 19.37 11.73 -19.19
CA VAL A 330 18.35 11.92 -18.17
C VAL A 330 18.96 11.46 -16.86
N MET A 331 19.56 12.43 -16.16
CA MET A 331 20.18 12.29 -14.84
C MET A 331 19.24 11.65 -13.80
N THR A 332 19.90 10.99 -12.83
CA THR A 332 19.46 10.76 -11.43
C THR A 332 18.27 9.82 -11.20
N GLY A 333 18.55 8.57 -10.82
CA GLY A 333 17.57 7.72 -10.13
C GLY A 333 17.78 6.20 -10.19
N MET A 334 18.63 5.69 -11.10
CA MET A 334 18.70 4.23 -11.38
C MET A 334 20.07 3.58 -11.19
N GLU A 335 21.08 4.28 -10.66
CA GLU A 335 22.42 3.68 -10.47
C GLU A 335 22.54 2.71 -9.28
N SER A 336 21.50 2.52 -8.46
CA SER A 336 21.62 1.70 -7.24
C SER A 336 21.28 0.22 -7.39
N PHE A 337 20.75 -0.24 -8.52
CA PHE A 337 20.03 -1.53 -8.54
C PHE A 337 20.54 -2.64 -9.46
N TRP A 338 21.62 -2.46 -10.24
CA TRP A 338 21.96 -3.47 -11.24
C TRP A 338 23.40 -3.95 -11.39
N ILE A 339 24.31 -3.70 -10.43
CA ILE A 339 25.61 -4.39 -10.45
C ILE A 339 26.10 -4.71 -9.02
N PRO A 340 26.11 -5.97 -8.56
CA PRO A 340 26.96 -6.33 -7.43
C PRO A 340 28.43 -6.21 -7.85
N PRO A 341 29.31 -5.57 -7.06
CA PRO A 341 30.72 -5.47 -7.41
C PRO A 341 31.35 -6.87 -7.42
N LEU A 342 32.01 -7.22 -8.53
CA LEU A 342 32.88 -8.40 -8.61
C LEU A 342 33.97 -8.29 -7.53
N PRO A 343 34.31 -9.38 -6.83
CA PRO A 343 35.42 -9.35 -5.87
C PRO A 343 36.75 -9.07 -6.60
N PRO A 344 37.67 -8.31 -6.00
CA PRO A 344 38.98 -8.06 -6.59
C PRO A 344 39.75 -9.37 -6.71
N LYS A 345 40.31 -9.63 -7.91
CA LYS A 345 41.27 -10.71 -8.12
C LYS A 345 42.54 -10.40 -7.32
N CYS A 346 42.94 -11.33 -6.46
CA CYS A 346 44.30 -11.41 -5.95
C CYS A 346 45.23 -11.87 -7.10
N GLU A 347 46.16 -11.01 -7.51
CA GLU A 347 47.39 -11.20 -8.31
C GLU A 347 47.78 -9.75 -8.71
N ASP A 348 48.86 -9.11 -8.26
CA ASP A 348 50.20 -9.58 -7.93
C ASP A 348 50.83 -8.73 -6.82
N LEU A 349 51.42 -9.42 -5.83
CA LEU A 349 52.54 -8.92 -5.04
C LEU A 349 53.80 -9.22 -5.83
N MET A 350 54.42 -8.17 -6.38
CA MET A 350 55.87 -8.10 -6.53
C MET A 350 56.34 -6.70 -6.16
#